data_AF-A0A417XTN9-F1
#
_entry.id   AF-A0A417XTN9-F1
#
_cell.length_a   1.000
_cell.length_b   1.000
_cell.length_c   1.000
_cell.angle_alpha   90.00
_cell.angle_beta   90.00
_cell.angle_gamma   90.00
#
_symmetry.space_group_name_H-M   'P 1'
#
loop_
_entity.id
_entity.type
_entity.pdbx_description
1 polymer ?
#
loop_
_entity_poly.entity_id
_entity_poly.type
_entity_poly.pdbx_seq_one_letter_code
_entity_poly.pdbx_strand_id
1 'polypeptide(L)'
;MTDQDVRRRARGRPVATSHAEIEQAAFELFGERGFERTTLDAIAERVGVGRRTLFRYYQSKNDIPWGQFDQTLAGFRKLLAAQPHEIPLHDAVHRAVVDFNRFPDNARPSHRDRMRLILTTPELRAHSVHQYAAWRAAIAEYVARRTNARPSDLVPRLIGQVSLALALTAYEVWLDDESADLPGVLDEGMSNLVRYLCPT
;
A
#
# COMPACT_ATOMS: atom_id res chain seq x y z
N MET A 1 29.00 44.76 -30.42
CA MET A 1 28.98 45.61 -29.22
C MET A 1 27.56 46.15 -29.13
N THR A 2 26.62 45.67 -28.32
CA THR A 2 26.60 44.87 -27.06
C THR A 2 25.15 44.31 -26.96
N ASP A 3 24.94 43.02 -26.73
CA ASP A 3 24.66 42.37 -25.43
C ASP A 3 23.49 42.95 -24.60
N GLN A 4 22.63 42.03 -24.15
CA GLN A 4 21.61 42.14 -23.09
C GLN A 4 20.28 42.86 -23.39
N ASP A 5 19.26 42.08 -23.79
CA ASP A 5 18.05 42.04 -22.97
C ASP A 5 17.34 40.67 -23.03
N VAL A 6 18.06 39.65 -22.54
CA VAL A 6 17.46 38.42 -22.05
C VAL A 6 16.94 38.71 -20.64
N ARG A 7 15.67 39.14 -20.50
CA ARG A 7 15.02 39.16 -19.17
C ARG A 7 13.57 38.67 -19.19
N ARG A 8 13.44 37.43 -18.71
CA ARG A 8 12.34 36.89 -17.90
C ARG A 8 10.94 36.89 -18.54
N ARG A 9 10.68 35.84 -19.34
CA ARG A 9 9.33 35.25 -19.35
C ARG A 9 8.99 34.82 -17.91
N ALA A 10 7.89 35.37 -17.41
CA ALA A 10 7.40 35.15 -16.06
C ALA A 10 7.36 33.64 -15.75
N ARG A 11 7.94 33.25 -14.61
CA ARG A 11 7.77 31.93 -14.01
C ARG A 11 6.27 31.68 -13.86
N GLY A 12 5.70 30.88 -14.75
CA GLY A 12 4.35 30.39 -14.60
C GLY A 12 4.18 29.77 -13.21
N ARG A 13 3.02 30.00 -12.60
CA ARG A 13 2.62 29.37 -11.34
C ARG A 13 3.03 27.89 -11.40
N PRO A 14 3.80 27.36 -10.42
CA PRO A 14 4.14 25.95 -10.41
C PRO A 14 2.85 25.16 -10.61
N VAL A 15 2.83 24.26 -11.59
CA VAL A 15 1.72 23.31 -11.76
C VAL A 15 1.53 22.67 -10.39
N ALA A 16 0.35 22.86 -9.79
CA ALA A 16 0.04 22.20 -8.54
C ALA A 16 0.00 20.70 -8.87
N THR A 17 0.78 19.90 -8.15
CA THR A 17 0.85 18.46 -8.34
C THR A 17 0.47 17.76 -7.04
N SER A 18 -0.20 16.63 -7.14
CA SER A 18 -0.66 15.80 -6.04
C SER A 18 0.02 14.43 -6.02
N HIS A 19 -0.06 13.71 -4.89
CA HIS A 19 0.37 12.31 -4.82
C HIS A 19 -0.34 11.47 -5.89
N ALA A 20 -1.66 11.67 -6.07
CA ALA A 20 -2.45 10.94 -7.06
C ALA A 20 -1.95 11.14 -8.50
N GLU A 21 -1.65 12.38 -8.90
CA GLU A 21 -1.13 12.68 -10.24
C GLU A 21 0.27 12.07 -10.46
N ILE A 22 1.13 12.11 -9.44
CA ILE A 22 2.47 11.49 -9.51
C ILE A 22 2.35 9.97 -9.61
N GLU A 23 1.53 9.35 -8.77
CA GLU A 23 1.31 7.90 -8.80
C GLU A 23 0.73 7.46 -10.14
N GLN A 24 -0.29 8.17 -10.65
CA GLN A 24 -0.86 7.86 -11.95
C GLN A 24 0.19 7.94 -13.06
N ALA A 25 0.93 9.06 -13.17
CA ALA A 25 1.97 9.24 -14.18
C ALA A 25 3.09 8.20 -14.07
N ALA A 26 3.47 7.82 -12.84
CA ALA A 26 4.47 6.81 -12.61
C ALA A 26 3.99 5.42 -13.06
N PHE A 27 2.76 5.03 -12.73
CA PHE A 27 2.19 3.75 -13.15
C PHE A 27 1.99 3.66 -14.67
N GLU A 28 1.59 4.76 -15.33
CA GLU A 28 1.57 4.83 -16.79
C GLU A 28 2.97 4.58 -17.38
N LEU A 29 4.01 5.25 -16.86
CA LEU A 29 5.39 5.04 -17.30
C LEU A 29 5.91 3.63 -16.99
N PHE A 30 5.55 3.05 -15.84
CA PHE A 30 5.89 1.67 -15.49
C PHE A 30 5.27 0.68 -16.49
N GLY A 31 4.03 0.92 -16.92
CA GLY A 31 3.38 0.12 -17.96
C GLY A 31 4.00 0.29 -19.35
N GLU A 32 4.36 1.52 -19.73
CA GLU A 32 4.96 1.82 -21.04
C GLU A 32 6.39 1.26 -21.19
N ARG A 33 7.19 1.36 -20.13
CA ARG A 33 8.65 1.17 -20.22
C ARG A 33 9.19 0.18 -19.20
N GLY A 34 8.38 -0.41 -18.35
CA GLY A 34 8.84 -1.23 -17.22
C GLY A 34 9.31 -0.39 -16.04
N PHE A 35 9.24 -0.97 -14.85
CA PHE A 35 9.60 -0.30 -13.61
C PHE A 35 11.08 0.09 -13.59
N GLU A 36 11.97 -0.82 -14.01
CA GLU A 36 13.43 -0.69 -13.95
C GLU A 36 13.92 0.46 -14.81
N ARG A 37 13.40 0.58 -16.04
CA ARG A 37 13.80 1.63 -17.00
C ARG A 37 13.16 2.99 -16.73
N THR A 38 12.19 3.05 -15.82
CA THR A 38 11.55 4.32 -15.44
C THR A 38 12.39 5.04 -14.39
N THR A 39 12.62 6.35 -14.57
CA THR A 39 13.38 7.20 -13.65
C THR A 39 12.48 8.25 -13.00
N LEU A 40 12.88 8.75 -11.82
CA LEU A 40 12.21 9.88 -11.18
C LEU A 40 12.21 11.14 -12.07
N ASP A 41 13.25 11.34 -12.88
CA ASP A 41 13.31 12.47 -13.81
C ASP A 41 12.26 12.35 -14.92
N ALA A 42 12.06 11.16 -15.48
CA ALA A 42 11.01 10.92 -16.48
C ALA A 42 9.61 11.11 -15.90
N ILE A 43 9.39 10.70 -14.65
CA ILE A 43 8.12 10.93 -13.94
C ILE A 43 7.91 12.42 -13.71
N ALA A 44 8.93 13.15 -13.25
CA ALA A 44 8.86 14.59 -13.03
C ALA A 44 8.53 15.35 -14.33
N GLU A 45 9.15 14.95 -15.44
CA GLU A 45 8.85 15.49 -16.78
C GLU A 45 7.40 15.20 -17.19
N ARG A 46 6.92 13.96 -17.00
CA ARG A 46 5.54 13.56 -17.32
C ARG A 46 4.48 14.40 -16.59
N VAL A 47 4.71 14.73 -15.33
CA VAL A 47 3.78 15.57 -14.55
C VAL A 47 4.06 17.08 -14.67
N GLY A 48 5.08 17.49 -15.43
CA GLY A 48 5.43 18.90 -15.63
C GLY A 48 6.01 19.61 -14.40
N VAL A 49 6.67 18.87 -13.49
CA VAL A 49 7.33 19.46 -12.31
C VAL A 49 8.85 19.28 -12.33
N GLY A 50 9.55 20.13 -11.58
CA GLY A 50 10.98 19.94 -11.36
C GLY A 50 11.26 18.78 -10.39
N ARG A 51 12.42 18.13 -10.51
CA ARG A 51 12.88 17.03 -9.64
C ARG A 51 12.80 17.34 -8.14
N ARG A 52 13.16 18.57 -7.73
CA ARG A 52 13.03 19.03 -6.33
C ARG A 52 11.59 19.00 -5.82
N THR A 53 10.61 19.20 -6.71
CA THR A 53 9.19 19.06 -6.36
C THR A 53 8.83 17.61 -6.17
N LEU A 54 9.19 16.72 -7.09
CA LEU A 54 8.92 15.29 -6.96
C LEU A 54 9.52 14.70 -5.66
N PHE A 55 10.76 15.08 -5.31
CA PHE A 55 11.41 14.62 -4.07
C PHE A 55 10.74 15.06 -2.77
N ARG A 56 9.85 16.07 -2.79
CA ARG A 56 9.04 16.43 -1.62
C ARG A 56 7.92 15.43 -1.35
N TYR A 57 7.53 14.64 -2.35
CA TYR A 57 6.47 13.64 -2.25
C TYR A 57 7.06 12.24 -2.04
N TYR A 58 8.10 11.88 -2.80
CA TYR A 58 8.74 10.56 -2.72
C TYR A 58 10.25 10.68 -2.71
N GLN A 59 10.91 10.02 -1.76
CA GLN A 59 12.38 10.04 -1.65
C GLN A 59 13.02 9.10 -2.67
N SER A 60 12.30 8.04 -3.05
CA SER A 60 12.73 7.04 -4.02
C SER A 60 11.59 6.67 -4.98
N LYS A 61 11.96 6.10 -6.14
CA LYS A 61 10.98 5.50 -7.07
C LYS A 61 10.21 4.36 -6.41
N ASN A 62 10.85 3.64 -5.49
CA ASN A 62 10.28 2.48 -4.81
C ASN A 62 9.21 2.88 -3.80
N ASP A 63 9.16 4.14 -3.38
CA ASP A 63 8.14 4.65 -2.47
C ASP A 63 6.81 4.92 -3.18
N ILE A 64 6.85 5.18 -4.50
CA ILE A 64 5.66 5.59 -5.29
C ILE A 64 4.56 4.53 -5.27
N PRO A 65 4.84 3.22 -5.49
CA PRO A 65 3.82 2.18 -5.39
C PRO A 65 3.19 2.06 -4.00
N TRP A 66 3.84 2.54 -2.93
CA TRP A 66 3.28 2.56 -1.58
C TRP A 66 2.47 3.82 -1.28
N GLY A 67 2.59 4.84 -2.12
CA GLY A 67 1.88 6.09 -1.99
C GLY A 67 2.07 6.73 -0.62
N GLN A 68 0.98 7.23 -0.04
CA GLN A 68 0.96 7.79 1.31
C GLN A 68 0.78 6.69 2.37
N PHE A 69 1.67 5.70 2.39
CA PHE A 69 1.55 4.49 3.24
C PHE A 69 1.31 4.80 4.72
N ASP A 70 1.98 5.82 5.28
CA ASP A 70 1.78 6.22 6.68
C ASP A 70 0.34 6.65 6.96
N GLN A 71 -0.32 7.34 6.01
CA GLN A 71 -1.72 7.72 6.13
C GLN A 71 -2.63 6.51 5.99
N THR A 72 -2.33 5.60 5.06
CA THR A 72 -3.05 4.34 4.90
C THR A 72 -2.96 3.48 6.17
N LEU A 73 -1.78 3.40 6.78
CA LEU A 73 -1.54 2.68 8.03
C LEU A 73 -2.24 3.34 9.22
N ALA A 74 -2.27 4.68 9.28
CA ALA A 74 -3.06 5.39 10.28
C ALA A 74 -4.57 5.11 10.12
N GLY A 75 -5.06 5.01 8.89
CA GLY A 75 -6.41 4.56 8.56
C GLY A 75 -6.67 3.14 9.05
N PHE A 76 -5.75 2.21 8.81
CA PHE A 76 -5.85 0.83 9.29
C PHE A 76 -5.97 0.74 10.81
N ARG A 77 -5.17 1.52 11.53
CA ARG A 77 -5.22 1.59 13.00
C ARG A 77 -6.58 2.08 13.51
N LYS A 78 -7.24 2.99 12.77
CA LYS A 78 -8.61 3.43 13.07
C LYS A 78 -9.62 2.32 12.79
N LEU A 79 -9.50 1.59 11.68
CA LEU A 79 -10.36 0.44 11.37
C LEU A 79 -10.30 -0.62 12.47
N LEU A 80 -9.09 -0.95 12.95
CA LEU A 80 -8.88 -1.86 14.07
C LEU A 80 -9.53 -1.32 15.36
N ALA A 81 -9.28 -0.07 15.70
CA ALA A 81 -9.81 0.56 16.92
C ALA A 81 -11.34 0.70 16.92
N ALA A 82 -11.99 0.75 15.76
CA ALA A 82 -13.43 0.86 15.62
C ALA A 82 -14.16 -0.49 15.75
N GLN A 83 -13.44 -1.62 15.79
CA GLN A 83 -14.08 -2.93 15.90
C GLN A 83 -14.77 -3.12 17.27
N PRO A 84 -15.99 -3.69 17.31
CA PRO A 84 -16.68 -4.01 18.55
C PRO A 84 -15.84 -4.90 19.47
N HIS A 85 -15.99 -4.71 20.78
CA HIS A 85 -15.27 -5.51 21.78
C HIS A 85 -15.92 -6.89 22.01
N GLU A 86 -17.19 -7.02 21.63
CA GLU A 86 -18.06 -8.19 21.85
C GLU A 86 -17.81 -9.30 20.83
N ILE A 87 -17.26 -8.96 19.66
CA ILE A 87 -16.94 -9.97 18.64
C ILE A 87 -15.61 -10.66 18.96
N PRO A 88 -15.45 -11.93 18.56
CA PRO A 88 -14.19 -12.65 18.69
C PRO A 88 -13.00 -11.88 18.12
N LEU A 89 -11.84 -12.00 18.76
CA LEU A 89 -10.65 -11.23 18.39
C LEU A 89 -10.20 -11.51 16.94
N HIS A 90 -10.27 -12.77 16.50
CA HIS A 90 -9.91 -13.13 15.13
C HIS A 90 -10.84 -12.47 14.11
N ASP A 91 -12.16 -12.44 14.38
CA ASP A 91 -13.14 -11.76 13.54
C ASP A 91 -12.88 -10.25 13.45
N ALA A 92 -12.54 -9.62 14.58
CA ALA A 92 -12.23 -8.19 14.61
C ALA A 92 -11.01 -7.84 13.75
N VAL A 93 -9.92 -8.62 13.88
CA VAL A 93 -8.72 -8.44 13.07
C VAL A 93 -9.02 -8.70 11.60
N HIS A 94 -9.72 -9.80 11.29
CA HIS A 94 -10.05 -10.18 9.91
C HIS A 94 -10.89 -9.12 9.20
N ARG A 95 -11.97 -8.64 9.84
CA ARG A 95 -12.80 -7.56 9.29
C ARG A 95 -11.99 -6.30 8.99
N ALA A 96 -11.12 -5.89 9.90
CA ALA A 96 -10.25 -4.74 9.67
C ALA A 96 -9.27 -4.97 8.50
N VAL A 97 -8.76 -6.19 8.32
CA VAL A 97 -7.91 -6.55 7.17
C VAL A 97 -8.70 -6.50 5.86
N VAL A 98 -9.93 -7.02 5.83
CA VAL A 98 -10.81 -6.93 4.66
C VAL A 98 -11.10 -5.46 4.33
N ASP A 99 -11.50 -4.65 5.32
CA ASP A 99 -11.81 -3.24 5.12
C ASP A 99 -10.59 -2.41 4.68
N PHE A 100 -9.40 -2.73 5.18
CA PHE A 100 -8.14 -2.11 4.74
C PHE A 100 -7.87 -2.35 3.24
N ASN A 101 -8.32 -3.50 2.72
CA ASN A 101 -8.14 -3.91 1.34
C ASN A 101 -9.28 -3.46 0.41
N ARG A 102 -10.28 -2.73 0.92
CA ARG A 102 -11.33 -2.14 0.09
C ARG A 102 -10.85 -0.83 -0.53
N PHE A 103 -10.70 -0.84 -1.84
CA PHE A 103 -10.39 0.35 -2.64
C PHE A 103 -11.58 0.69 -3.54
N PRO A 104 -11.79 1.97 -3.87
CA PRO A 104 -12.78 2.35 -4.88
C PRO A 104 -12.47 1.72 -6.25
N ASP A 105 -13.50 1.25 -6.96
CA ASP A 105 -13.36 0.65 -8.30
C ASP A 105 -12.71 1.60 -9.32
N ASN A 106 -12.86 2.90 -9.12
CA ASN A 106 -12.31 3.95 -9.97
C ASN A 106 -10.94 4.49 -9.50
N ALA A 107 -10.29 3.83 -8.53
CA ALA A 107 -8.97 4.22 -8.06
C ALA A 107 -7.94 4.19 -9.21
N ARG A 108 -7.11 5.24 -9.29
CA ARG A 108 -6.03 5.35 -10.27
C ARG A 108 -4.73 5.70 -9.54
N PRO A 109 -3.68 4.85 -9.62
CA PRO A 109 -3.67 3.49 -10.19
C PRO A 109 -4.63 2.55 -9.44
N SER A 110 -5.09 1.50 -10.12
CA SER A 110 -5.97 0.51 -9.49
C SER A 110 -5.23 -0.24 -8.38
N HIS A 111 -5.98 -0.78 -7.40
CA HIS A 111 -5.37 -1.61 -6.37
C HIS A 111 -4.68 -2.84 -6.97
N ARG A 112 -5.27 -3.42 -8.02
CA ARG A 112 -4.75 -4.61 -8.71
C ARG A 112 -3.41 -4.31 -9.38
N ASP A 113 -3.30 -3.20 -10.11
CA ASP A 113 -2.03 -2.79 -10.74
C ASP A 113 -0.94 -2.53 -9.70
N ARG A 114 -1.31 -1.89 -8.58
CA ARG A 114 -0.40 -1.62 -7.48
C ARG A 114 0.14 -2.89 -6.85
N MET A 115 -0.74 -3.83 -6.51
CA MET A 115 -0.33 -5.08 -5.87
C MET A 115 0.43 -5.98 -6.84
N ARG A 116 0.02 -6.04 -8.11
CA ARG A 116 0.77 -6.73 -9.16
C ARG A 116 2.22 -6.23 -9.21
N LEU A 117 2.40 -4.91 -9.33
CA LEU A 117 3.72 -4.30 -9.39
C LEU A 117 4.56 -4.62 -8.15
N ILE A 118 3.99 -4.46 -6.94
CA ILE A 118 4.70 -4.70 -5.68
C ILE A 118 5.12 -6.16 -5.53
N LEU A 119 4.26 -7.12 -5.92
CA LEU A 119 4.50 -8.54 -5.71
C LEU A 119 5.32 -9.19 -6.82
N THR A 120 5.37 -8.62 -8.03
CA THR A 120 6.15 -9.19 -9.15
C THR A 120 7.52 -8.53 -9.34
N THR A 121 7.76 -7.34 -8.80
CA THR A 121 9.06 -6.64 -8.95
C THR A 121 9.99 -6.93 -7.76
N PRO A 122 11.16 -7.58 -7.97
CA PRO A 122 12.08 -7.97 -6.89
C PRO A 122 12.50 -6.81 -5.96
N GLU A 123 12.80 -5.64 -6.52
CA GLU A 123 13.22 -4.46 -5.78
C GLU A 123 12.11 -3.92 -4.87
N LEU A 124 10.86 -3.99 -5.32
CA LEU A 124 9.70 -3.59 -4.52
C LEU A 124 9.39 -4.59 -3.43
N ARG A 125 9.54 -5.89 -3.71
CA ARG A 125 9.45 -6.92 -2.66
C ARG A 125 10.50 -6.72 -1.58
N ALA A 126 11.75 -6.42 -1.94
CA ALA A 126 12.78 -6.10 -0.96
C ALA A 126 12.45 -4.82 -0.17
N HIS A 127 11.93 -3.78 -0.84
CA HIS A 127 11.51 -2.54 -0.20
C HIS A 127 10.36 -2.77 0.78
N SER A 128 9.40 -3.65 0.45
CA SER A 128 8.16 -3.92 1.19
C SER A 128 8.34 -4.40 2.63
N VAL A 129 9.53 -4.89 2.99
CA VAL A 129 9.82 -5.47 4.32
C VAL A 129 9.47 -4.48 5.44
N HIS A 130 9.75 -3.20 5.26
CA HIS A 130 9.48 -2.16 6.25
C HIS A 130 7.97 -1.88 6.37
N GLN A 131 7.28 -1.73 5.24
CA GLN A 131 5.83 -1.49 5.19
C GLN A 131 5.06 -2.66 5.79
N TYR A 132 5.40 -3.90 5.41
CA TYR A 132 4.79 -5.09 5.98
C TYR A 132 5.14 -5.30 7.46
N ALA A 133 6.32 -4.88 7.93
CA ALA A 133 6.62 -4.87 9.37
C ALA A 133 5.73 -3.89 10.14
N ALA A 134 5.56 -2.66 9.63
CA ALA A 134 4.69 -1.66 10.24
C ALA A 134 3.22 -2.07 10.24
N TRP A 135 2.75 -2.70 9.15
CA TRP A 135 1.39 -3.25 9.04
C TRP A 135 1.13 -4.36 10.07
N ARG A 136 2.05 -5.33 10.19
CA ARG A 136 1.96 -6.39 11.23
C ARG A 136 2.00 -5.83 12.63
N ALA A 137 2.83 -4.82 12.88
CA ALA A 137 2.92 -4.15 14.16
C ALA A 137 1.59 -3.49 14.56
N ALA A 138 0.85 -2.91 13.61
CA ALA A 138 -0.46 -2.34 13.89
C ALA A 138 -1.46 -3.37 14.42
N ILE A 139 -1.48 -4.58 13.84
CA ILE A 139 -2.30 -5.70 14.32
C ILE A 139 -1.80 -6.17 15.69
N ALA A 140 -0.50 -6.36 15.86
CA ALA A 140 0.06 -6.81 17.14
C ALA A 140 -0.25 -5.84 18.28
N GLU A 141 -0.16 -4.53 18.04
CA GLU A 141 -0.54 -3.52 19.02
C GLU A 141 -2.03 -3.53 19.36
N TYR A 142 -2.89 -3.75 18.36
CA TYR A 142 -4.33 -3.88 18.57
C TYR A 142 -4.67 -5.10 19.43
N VAL A 143 -4.12 -6.27 19.06
CA VAL A 143 -4.32 -7.52 19.79
C VAL A 143 -3.83 -7.38 21.23
N ALA A 144 -2.63 -6.82 21.43
CA ALA A 144 -2.05 -6.62 22.75
C ALA A 144 -2.96 -5.77 23.67
N ARG A 145 -3.55 -4.70 23.14
CA ARG A 145 -4.54 -3.90 23.87
C ARG A 145 -5.79 -4.70 24.23
N ARG A 146 -6.33 -5.48 23.27
CA ARG A 146 -7.53 -6.32 23.47
C ARG A 146 -7.33 -7.44 24.49
N THR A 147 -6.12 -7.94 24.65
CA THR A 147 -5.80 -9.08 25.52
C THR A 147 -4.99 -8.72 26.77
N ASN A 148 -4.78 -7.43 27.03
CA ASN A 148 -3.94 -6.92 28.13
C ASN A 148 -2.52 -7.53 28.14
N ALA A 149 -1.93 -7.70 26.96
CA ALA A 149 -0.59 -8.21 26.74
C ALA A 149 0.35 -7.12 26.22
N ARG A 150 1.63 -7.45 25.98
CA ARG A 150 2.57 -6.56 25.28
C ARG A 150 2.57 -6.90 23.79
N PRO A 151 2.73 -5.92 22.87
CA PRO A 151 2.86 -6.19 21.43
C PRO A 151 4.04 -7.10 21.08
N SER A 152 5.02 -7.20 21.98
CA SER A 152 6.19 -8.08 21.85
C SER A 152 5.95 -9.53 22.25
N ASP A 153 4.82 -9.85 22.88
CA ASP A 153 4.52 -11.21 23.32
C ASP A 153 4.17 -12.11 22.12
N LEU A 154 4.21 -13.43 22.32
CA LEU A 154 4.07 -14.42 21.24
C LEU A 154 2.75 -14.25 20.47
N VAL A 155 1.62 -14.18 21.17
CA VAL A 155 0.29 -14.20 20.55
C VAL A 155 0.04 -12.96 19.67
N PRO A 156 0.25 -11.71 20.14
CA PRO A 156 0.09 -10.54 19.27
C PRO A 156 0.98 -10.55 18.04
N ARG A 157 2.25 -10.96 18.20
CA ARG A 157 3.18 -11.09 17.07
C ARG A 157 2.70 -12.12 16.07
N LEU A 158 2.33 -13.31 16.55
CA LEU A 158 1.90 -14.41 15.70
C LEU A 158 0.65 -14.05 14.90
N ILE A 159 -0.35 -13.42 15.53
CA ILE A 159 -1.56 -12.96 14.84
C ILE A 159 -1.20 -11.97 13.73
N GLY A 160 -0.32 -11.00 13.99
CA GLY A 160 0.18 -10.10 12.94
C GLY A 160 0.84 -10.86 11.78
N GLN A 161 1.70 -11.85 12.06
CA GLN A 161 2.35 -12.66 11.01
C GLN A 161 1.34 -13.45 10.17
N VAL A 162 0.41 -14.16 10.84
CA VAL A 162 -0.59 -14.99 10.18
C VAL A 162 -1.54 -14.14 9.33
N SER A 163 -1.97 -12.98 9.83
CA SER A 163 -2.79 -12.05 9.06
C SER A 163 -2.07 -11.54 7.80
N LEU A 164 -0.75 -11.29 7.86
CA LEU A 164 0.01 -10.90 6.68
C LEU A 164 0.14 -12.07 5.69
N ALA A 165 0.43 -13.27 6.19
CA ALA A 165 0.52 -14.46 5.35
C ALA A 165 -0.81 -14.70 4.60
N LEU A 166 -1.93 -14.63 5.31
CA LEU A 166 -3.27 -14.72 4.71
C LEU A 166 -3.47 -13.65 3.62
N ALA A 167 -3.14 -12.39 3.90
CA ALA A 167 -3.33 -11.31 2.95
C ALA A 167 -2.46 -11.46 1.70
N LEU A 168 -1.18 -11.85 1.85
CA LEU A 168 -0.28 -12.08 0.72
C LEU A 168 -0.74 -13.25 -0.15
N THR A 169 -1.15 -14.35 0.45
CA THR A 169 -1.72 -15.49 -0.29
C THR A 169 -3.02 -15.10 -1.00
N ALA A 170 -3.88 -14.31 -0.35
CA ALA A 170 -5.10 -13.82 -0.99
C ALA A 170 -4.80 -12.91 -2.18
N TYR A 171 -3.78 -12.05 -2.09
CA TYR A 171 -3.35 -11.25 -3.23
C TYR A 171 -2.84 -12.10 -4.39
N GLU A 172 -2.04 -13.14 -4.13
CA GLU A 172 -1.54 -14.03 -5.19
C GLU A 172 -2.71 -14.67 -5.95
N VAL A 173 -3.65 -15.29 -5.24
CA VAL A 173 -4.85 -15.90 -5.84
C VAL A 173 -5.69 -14.87 -6.60
N TRP A 174 -5.91 -13.68 -6.02
CA TRP A 174 -6.69 -12.62 -6.62
C TRP A 174 -6.03 -11.96 -7.86
N LEU A 175 -4.70 -12.01 -7.94
CA LEU A 175 -3.95 -11.49 -9.08
C LEU A 175 -3.90 -12.49 -10.24
N ASP A 176 -3.97 -13.79 -9.93
CA ASP A 176 -3.98 -14.88 -10.92
C ASP A 176 -5.36 -15.07 -11.58
N ASP A 177 -6.45 -14.64 -10.93
CA ASP A 177 -7.82 -14.68 -11.45
C ASP A 177 -8.46 -13.28 -11.51
N GLU A 178 -8.62 -12.75 -12.73
CA GLU A 178 -9.24 -11.43 -12.95
C GLU A 178 -10.71 -11.36 -12.52
N SER A 179 -11.42 -12.49 -12.45
CA SER A 179 -12.81 -12.57 -12.00
C SER A 179 -12.96 -12.62 -10.48
N ALA A 180 -11.87 -12.90 -9.75
CA ALA A 180 -11.89 -12.99 -8.31
C ALA A 180 -12.08 -11.62 -7.64
N ASP A 181 -12.79 -11.63 -6.51
CA ASP A 181 -12.97 -10.49 -5.61
C ASP A 181 -12.06 -10.65 -4.37
N LEU A 182 -11.20 -9.67 -4.11
CA LEU A 182 -10.20 -9.76 -3.04
C LEU A 182 -10.83 -9.94 -1.64
N PRO A 183 -11.86 -9.16 -1.23
CA PRO A 183 -12.62 -9.43 -0.01
C PRO A 183 -13.11 -10.87 0.09
N GLY A 184 -13.72 -11.41 -0.98
CA GLY A 184 -14.17 -12.80 -1.02
C GLY A 184 -13.04 -13.81 -0.82
N VAL A 185 -11.89 -13.62 -1.48
CA VAL A 185 -10.72 -14.49 -1.33
C VAL A 185 -10.13 -14.42 0.10
N LEU A 186 -10.11 -13.24 0.71
CA LEU A 186 -9.68 -13.07 2.10
C LEU A 186 -10.62 -13.81 3.07
N ASP A 187 -11.93 -13.70 2.89
CA ASP A 187 -12.95 -14.36 3.71
C ASP A 187 -12.88 -15.88 3.57
N GLU A 188 -12.73 -16.38 2.34
CA GLU A 188 -12.53 -17.80 2.08
C GLU A 188 -11.25 -18.32 2.73
N GLY A 189 -10.14 -17.59 2.57
CA GLY A 189 -8.84 -17.94 3.16
C GLY A 189 -8.90 -18.04 4.69
N MET A 190 -9.54 -17.08 5.36
CA MET A 190 -9.73 -17.13 6.81
C MET A 190 -10.59 -18.32 7.23
N SER A 191 -11.70 -18.55 6.54
CA SER A 191 -12.61 -19.67 6.81
C SER A 191 -11.90 -21.03 6.68
N ASN A 192 -11.09 -21.19 5.63
CA ASN A 192 -10.27 -22.39 5.41
C ASN A 192 -9.18 -22.54 6.46
N LEU A 193 -8.52 -21.46 6.88
CA LEU A 193 -7.51 -21.50 7.94
C LEU A 193 -8.10 -21.94 9.28
N VAL A 194 -9.27 -21.42 9.66
CA VAL A 194 -9.98 -21.82 10.89
C VAL A 194 -10.34 -23.31 10.83
N ARG A 195 -10.90 -23.78 9.70
CA ARG A 195 -11.25 -25.20 9.50
C ARG A 195 -10.02 -26.10 9.60
N TYR A 196 -8.88 -25.67 9.06
CA TYR A 196 -7.63 -26.43 9.09
C TYR A 196 -7.06 -26.56 10.52
N LEU A 197 -7.12 -25.48 11.32
CA LEU A 197 -6.56 -25.46 12.68
C LEU A 197 -7.50 -26.07 13.73
N CYS A 198 -8.80 -26.04 13.49
CA CYS A 198 -9.83 -26.63 14.33
C CYS A 198 -10.63 -27.67 13.55
N PRO A 199 -10.02 -28.82 13.21
CA PRO A 199 -10.76 -29.91 12.58
C PRO A 199 -11.85 -30.39 13.55
N THR A 200 -13.11 -30.29 13.10
CA THR A 200 -14.28 -30.90 13.76
C THR A 200 -14.13 -32.40 13.91
#